data_AF-A0A9W7IHS0-F1
#
_entry.id   AF-A0A9W7IHS0-F1
#
_cell.length_a   1.000
_cell.length_b   1.000
_cell.length_c   1.000
_cell.angle_alpha   90.00
_cell.angle_beta   90.00
_cell.angle_gamma   90.00
#
_symmetry.space_group_name_H-M   'P 1'
#
loop_
_entity.id
_entity.type
_entity.pdbx_description
1 polymer ?
#
loop_
_entity_poly.entity_id
_entity_poly.type
_entity_poly.pdbx_seq_one_letter_code
_entity_poly.pdbx_strand_id
1 'polypeptide(L)'
;MSNVSIVLCAVALLVMVYSGVEVAAQPKCDNALDLMSPCLNEYKKPAPSANCCAKAKEHVTCFCGYMESEDLKRVFDRIEIRKMAKMCGTTFPPC
;
A
#
# COMPACT_ATOMS: atom_id res chain seq x y z
N MET A 1 7.56 16.32 48.51
CA MET A 1 6.33 15.89 47.81
C MET A 1 6.34 16.29 46.33
N SER A 2 6.84 17.47 45.95
CA SER A 2 6.91 17.95 44.56
C SER A 2 7.71 17.05 43.60
N ASN A 3 8.81 16.45 44.07
CA ASN A 3 9.70 15.65 43.24
C ASN A 3 9.03 14.36 42.76
N VAL A 4 8.15 13.77 43.58
CA VAL A 4 7.43 12.53 43.28
C VAL A 4 6.38 12.77 42.19
N SER A 5 5.68 13.90 42.23
CA SER A 5 4.70 14.29 41.21
C SER A 5 5.34 14.59 39.86
N ILE A 6 6.53 15.21 39.86
CA ILE A 6 7.28 15.51 38.63
C ILE A 6 7.76 14.20 37.98
N VAL A 7 8.27 13.27 38.78
CA VAL A 7 8.71 11.95 38.30
C VAL A 7 7.53 11.16 37.73
N LEU A 8 6.36 11.19 38.38
CA LEU A 8 5.16 10.49 37.88
C LEU A 8 4.70 11.04 36.52
N CYS A 9 4.68 12.37 36.37
CA CYS A 9 4.33 13.01 35.10
C CYS A 9 5.34 12.69 33.99
N ALA A 10 6.64 12.68 34.31
CA ALA A 10 7.67 12.34 33.35
C ALA A 10 7.56 10.87 32.88
N VAL A 11 7.27 9.94 33.79
CA VAL A 11 7.07 8.52 33.47
C VAL A 11 5.81 8.33 32.63
N ALA A 12 4.70 9.02 32.94
CA ALA A 12 3.47 8.94 32.17
C ALA A 12 3.63 9.45 30.73
N LEU A 13 4.37 10.55 30.55
CA LEU A 13 4.68 11.10 29.22
C LEU A 13 5.59 10.16 28.42
N LEU A 14 6.58 9.53 29.06
CA LEU A 14 7.44 8.54 28.41
C LEU A 14 6.62 7.33 27.92
N VAL A 15 5.73 6.78 28.74
CA VAL A 15 4.90 5.62 28.35
C VAL A 15 4.01 5.91 27.13
N MET A 16 3.47 7.13 27.03
CA MET A 16 2.66 7.58 25.88
C MET A 16 3.48 7.74 24.59
N VAL A 17 4.75 8.11 24.70
CA VAL A 17 5.67 8.20 23.53
C VAL A 17 6.13 6.81 23.08
N TYR A 18 6.25 5.85 24.01
CA TYR A 18 6.64 4.46 23.71
C TYR A 18 5.49 3.57 23.23
N SER A 19 4.23 4.00 23.38
CA SER A 19 3.10 3.39 22.68
C SER A 19 3.13 3.88 21.24
N GLY A 20 4.18 3.45 20.54
CA GLY A 20 4.40 3.70 19.14
C GLY A 20 3.11 3.36 18.42
N VAL A 21 2.58 4.35 17.70
CA VAL A 21 1.60 4.12 16.65
C VAL A 21 2.17 2.95 15.84
N GLU A 22 1.50 1.81 15.92
CA GLU A 22 1.71 0.72 15.00
C GLU A 22 1.29 1.28 13.64
N VAL A 23 2.22 1.97 12.98
CA VAL A 23 2.14 2.25 11.55
C VAL A 23 2.07 0.87 10.94
N ALA A 24 0.83 0.41 10.72
CA ALA A 24 0.51 -0.80 10.00
C ALA A 24 1.51 -0.89 8.88
N ALA A 25 2.39 -1.91 8.95
CA ALA A 25 3.57 -2.01 8.09
C ALA A 25 3.14 -1.58 6.70
N GLN A 26 3.66 -0.43 6.22
CA GLN A 26 3.30 0.04 4.90
C GLN A 26 3.58 -1.16 3.98
N PRO A 27 2.59 -1.65 3.22
CA PRO A 27 2.89 -2.66 2.23
C PRO A 27 4.05 -2.11 1.44
N LYS A 28 5.09 -2.91 1.26
CA LYS A 28 6.33 -2.52 0.56
C LYS A 28 5.96 -2.07 -0.85
N CYS A 29 5.56 -0.81 -0.98
CA CYS A 29 5.23 -0.19 -2.25
C CYS A 29 6.51 0.06 -3.05
N ASP A 30 7.67 -0.18 -2.45
CA ASP A 30 9.01 0.04 -2.96
C ASP A 30 9.27 -0.65 -4.32
N ASN A 31 8.54 -1.71 -4.65
CA ASN A 31 8.72 -2.46 -5.91
C ASN A 31 7.42 -2.60 -6.70
N ALA A 32 7.01 -1.55 -7.42
CA ALA A 32 5.97 -1.64 -8.44
C ALA A 32 6.25 -2.75 -9.49
N LEU A 33 7.54 -3.03 -9.73
CA LEU A 33 8.02 -4.14 -10.56
C LEU A 33 7.60 -5.53 -10.05
N ASP A 34 7.45 -5.73 -8.73
CA ASP A 34 7.01 -7.02 -8.19
C ASP A 34 5.55 -7.29 -8.54
N LEU A 35 4.70 -6.28 -8.43
CA LEU A 35 3.32 -6.30 -8.96
C LEU A 35 3.32 -6.53 -10.47
N MET A 36 4.21 -5.83 -11.17
CA MET A 36 4.30 -5.87 -12.63
C MET A 36 4.81 -7.21 -13.15
N SER A 37 5.67 -7.93 -12.46
CA SER A 37 6.32 -9.12 -13.03
C SER A 37 5.35 -10.22 -13.50
N PRO A 38 4.27 -10.60 -12.76
CA PRO A 38 3.23 -11.49 -13.28
C PRO A 38 2.14 -10.75 -14.07
N CYS A 39 2.00 -9.43 -13.91
CA CYS A 39 0.94 -8.66 -14.56
C CYS A 39 1.38 -7.98 -15.88
N LEU A 40 2.68 -8.04 -16.21
CA LEU A 40 3.27 -7.45 -17.40
C LEU A 40 2.66 -8.14 -18.61
N ASN A 41 2.00 -7.36 -19.46
CA ASN A 41 1.23 -7.83 -20.61
C ASN A 41 -0.08 -8.58 -20.26
N GLU A 42 -0.42 -8.77 -18.98
CA GLU A 42 -1.66 -9.42 -18.55
C GLU A 42 -2.74 -8.43 -18.12
N TYR A 43 -2.36 -7.25 -17.64
CA TYR A 43 -3.33 -6.23 -17.22
C TYR A 43 -4.25 -5.75 -18.37
N LYS A 44 -3.81 -5.92 -19.63
CA LYS A 44 -4.59 -5.64 -20.84
C LYS A 44 -5.41 -6.84 -21.35
N LYS A 45 -5.23 -8.03 -20.76
CA LYS A 45 -5.96 -9.23 -21.16
C LYS A 45 -7.36 -9.19 -20.55
N PRO A 46 -8.37 -9.74 -21.23
CA PRO A 46 -9.72 -9.87 -20.69
C PRO A 46 -9.82 -10.83 -19.49
N ALA A 47 -8.78 -11.63 -19.23
CA ALA A 47 -8.68 -12.49 -18.05
C ALA A 47 -7.21 -12.51 -17.55
N PRO A 48 -6.88 -11.80 -16.45
CA PRO A 48 -5.56 -11.86 -15.84
C PRO A 48 -5.32 -13.22 -15.16
N SER A 49 -4.07 -13.66 -15.07
CA SER A 49 -3.70 -14.88 -14.34
C SER A 49 -3.99 -14.76 -12.84
N ALA A 50 -4.19 -15.91 -12.19
CA ALA A 50 -4.36 -15.98 -10.74
C ALA A 50 -3.17 -15.35 -9.99
N ASN A 51 -1.95 -15.50 -10.53
CA ASN A 51 -0.74 -14.96 -9.91
C ASN A 51 -0.70 -13.42 -10.02
N CYS A 52 -1.10 -12.87 -11.17
CA CYS A 52 -1.28 -11.42 -11.30
C CYS A 52 -2.34 -10.89 -10.33
N CYS A 53 -3.49 -11.58 -10.21
CA CYS A 53 -4.53 -11.17 -9.27
C CYS A 53 -4.11 -11.26 -7.80
N ALA A 54 -3.28 -12.24 -7.43
CA ALA A 54 -2.71 -12.33 -6.08
C ALA A 54 -1.84 -11.11 -5.78
N LYS A 55 -0.93 -10.76 -6.70
CA LYS A 55 -0.09 -9.55 -6.56
C LYS A 55 -0.89 -8.25 -6.58
N ALA A 56 -1.92 -8.13 -7.42
CA ALA A 56 -2.79 -6.97 -7.43
C ALA A 56 -3.49 -6.75 -6.08
N LYS A 57 -3.83 -7.83 -5.36
CA LYS A 57 -4.43 -7.76 -4.02
C LYS A 57 -3.42 -7.36 -2.94
N GLU A 58 -2.19 -7.87 -3.02
CA GLU A 58 -1.11 -7.50 -2.10
C GLU A 58 -0.76 -6.00 -2.17
N HIS A 59 -0.86 -5.39 -3.35
CA HIS A 59 -0.46 -4.00 -3.59
C HIS A 59 -1.63 -2.99 -3.65
N VAL A 60 -2.86 -3.35 -3.26
CA VAL A 60 -4.06 -2.50 -3.43
C VAL A 60 -3.86 -1.05 -2.96
N THR A 61 -3.22 -0.85 -1.81
CA THR A 61 -3.00 0.46 -1.22
C THR A 61 -1.86 1.24 -1.87
N CYS A 62 -0.98 0.59 -2.64
CA CYS A 62 0.15 1.21 -3.34
C CYS A 62 -0.21 1.78 -4.71
N PHE A 63 -1.34 1.36 -5.29
CA PHE A 63 -1.72 1.73 -6.66
C PHE A 63 -1.85 3.23 -6.90
N CYS A 64 -2.29 4.00 -5.91
CA CYS A 64 -2.36 5.45 -6.04
C CYS A 64 -0.97 6.06 -6.22
N GLY A 65 0.00 5.66 -5.38
CA GLY A 65 1.39 6.10 -5.53
C GLY A 65 1.99 5.67 -6.88
N TYR A 66 1.61 4.50 -7.39
CA TYR A 66 2.04 4.06 -8.73
C TYR A 66 1.46 4.93 -9.86
N MET A 67 0.22 5.39 -9.72
CA MET A 67 -0.41 6.29 -10.70
C MET A 67 0.13 7.72 -10.65
N GLU A 68 0.69 8.14 -9.51
CA GLU A 68 1.32 9.46 -9.33
C GLU A 68 2.75 9.50 -9.89
N SER A 69 3.45 8.36 -9.94
CA SER A 69 4.80 8.28 -10.48
C SER A 69 4.85 8.51 -12.00
N GLU A 70 5.70 9.45 -12.44
CA GLU A 70 5.94 9.77 -13.85
C GLU A 70 6.44 8.58 -14.68
N ASP A 71 7.19 7.66 -14.06
CA ASP A 71 7.74 6.48 -14.72
C ASP A 71 6.68 5.37 -14.82
N LEU A 72 5.94 5.15 -13.74
CA LEU A 72 4.98 4.06 -13.63
C LEU A 72 3.66 4.35 -14.36
N LYS A 73 3.22 5.61 -14.45
CA LYS A 73 2.03 6.00 -15.22
C LYS A 73 2.14 5.62 -16.71
N ARG A 74 3.36 5.48 -17.25
CA ARG A 74 3.59 5.04 -18.64
C ARG A 74 3.38 3.54 -18.81
N VAL A 75 3.56 2.77 -17.74
CA VAL A 75 3.39 1.32 -17.76
C VAL A 75 1.96 0.94 -17.38
N PHE A 76 1.42 1.65 -16.39
CA PHE A 76 0.11 1.43 -15.81
C PHE A 76 -0.89 2.46 -16.31
N ASP A 77 -1.65 2.07 -17.35
CA ASP A 77 -2.83 2.83 -17.73
C ASP A 77 -3.89 2.72 -16.63
N ARG A 78 -4.36 3.86 -16.12
CA ARG A 78 -5.34 3.95 -15.03
C ARG A 78 -6.63 3.18 -15.33
N ILE A 79 -7.09 3.21 -16.57
CA ILE A 79 -8.34 2.54 -16.98
C ILE A 79 -8.13 1.03 -17.00
N GLU A 80 -7.05 0.57 -17.63
CA GLU A 80 -6.74 -0.86 -17.73
C GLU A 80 -6.43 -1.50 -16.37
N ILE A 81 -5.74 -0.77 -15.49
CA ILE A 81 -5.47 -1.21 -14.12
C ILE A 81 -6.75 -1.35 -13.31
N ARG A 82 -7.66 -0.38 -13.38
CA ARG A 82 -8.97 -0.48 -12.70
C ARG A 82 -9.82 -1.63 -13.26
N LYS A 83 -9.77 -1.88 -14.57
CA LYS A 83 -10.42 -3.05 -15.18
C LYS A 83 -9.83 -4.36 -14.65
N MET A 84 -8.51 -4.48 -14.63
CA MET A 84 -7.80 -5.63 -14.08
C MET A 84 -8.19 -5.88 -12.61
N ALA A 85 -8.25 -4.82 -11.79
CA ALA A 85 -8.69 -4.89 -10.40
C ALA A 85 -10.08 -5.53 -10.29
N LYS A 86 -11.04 -5.01 -11.07
CA LYS A 86 -12.42 -5.50 -11.08
C LYS A 86 -12.50 -6.98 -11.48
N MET A 87 -11.72 -7.39 -12.48
CA MET A 87 -11.63 -8.79 -12.91
C MET A 87 -11.01 -9.70 -11.84
N CYS A 88 -10.04 -9.19 -11.08
CA CYS A 88 -9.42 -9.90 -9.96
C CYS A 88 -10.26 -9.87 -8.67
N GLY A 89 -11.43 -9.22 -8.67
CA GLY A 89 -12.30 -9.09 -7.50
C GLY A 89 -11.73 -8.17 -6.42
N THR A 90 -10.98 -7.13 -6.83
CA THR A 90 -10.46 -6.10 -5.93
C THR A 90 -10.84 -4.70 -6.42
N THR A 91 -10.92 -3.75 -5.49
CA THR A 91 -11.24 -2.35 -5.76
C THR A 91 -10.14 -1.47 -5.21
N PHE A 92 -9.53 -0.65 -6.06
CA PHE A 92 -8.54 0.32 -5.61
C PHE A 92 -9.21 1.50 -4.89
N PRO A 93 -8.52 2.09 -3.91
CA PRO A 93 -9.00 3.30 -3.26
C PRO A 93 -9.17 4.44 -4.29
N PRO A 94 -10.06 5.41 -4.02
CA PRO A 94 -10.22 6.57 -4.86
C PRO A 94 -8.94 7.41 -4.85
N CYS A 95 -8.31 7.44 -6.03
CA CYS A 95 -7.24 8.29 -6.50
C CYS A 95 -7.42 8.44 -8.01
#